data_AF-A0A660MHY9-F1
#
_entry.id   AF-A0A660MHY9-F1
#
_cell.length_a   1.000
_cell.length_b   1.000
_cell.length_c   1.000
_cell.angle_alpha   90.00
_cell.angle_beta   90.00
_cell.angle_gamma   90.00
#
_symmetry.space_group_name_H-M   'P 1'
#
loop_
_entity.id
_entity.type
_entity.pdbx_description
1 polymer ?
#
loop_
_entity_poly.entity_id
_entity_poly.type
_entity_poly.pdbx_seq_one_letter_code
_entity_poly.pdbx_strand_id
1 'polypeptide(L)'
;MAHITLTLKNPAGDILATYTLDSSGAPLQIEAVNNVYYEFAEAGGRGPAAVSGTRSGDDLVVSIDNDNRLIIKDYFTNGQGALVGMQADGTPYIYPVVD
;
A
#
# COMPACT_ATOMS: atom_id res chain seq x y z
N MET A 1 -11.11 9.32 -12.50
CA MET A 1 -10.51 9.18 -11.16
C MET A 1 -9.52 8.03 -11.22
N ALA A 2 -8.36 8.14 -10.58
CA ALA A 2 -7.39 7.04 -10.56
C ALA A 2 -7.90 6.00 -9.57
N HIS A 3 -8.18 4.78 -10.05
CA HIS A 3 -8.58 3.66 -9.21
C HIS A 3 -7.34 2.82 -8.92
N ILE A 4 -6.93 2.81 -7.66
CA ILE A 4 -5.79 1.99 -7.21
C ILE A 4 -6.34 0.78 -6.47
N THR A 5 -5.80 -0.38 -6.79
CA THR A 5 -6.04 -1.63 -6.07
C THR A 5 -4.89 -1.86 -5.11
N LEU A 6 -5.20 -2.13 -3.86
CA LEU A 6 -4.26 -2.65 -2.86
C LEU A 6 -4.48 -4.15 -2.73
N THR A 7 -3.43 -4.95 -2.92
CA THR A 7 -3.45 -6.39 -2.69
C THR A 7 -2.44 -6.75 -1.61
N LEU A 8 -2.89 -7.43 -0.56
CA LEU A 8 -2.00 -7.97 0.46
C LEU A 8 -1.57 -9.37 0.04
N LYS A 9 -0.26 -9.58 -0.10
CA LYS A 9 0.32 -10.89 -0.43
C LYS A 9 1.24 -11.36 0.67
N ASN A 10 1.18 -12.64 1.02
CA ASN A 10 2.21 -13.24 1.86
C ASN A 10 3.51 -13.49 1.04
N PRO A 11 4.64 -13.88 1.67
CA PRO A 11 5.88 -14.15 0.96
C PRO A 11 5.83 -15.37 0.01
N ALA A 12 4.83 -16.24 0.17
CA ALA A 12 4.58 -17.36 -0.74
C ALA A 12 3.82 -16.92 -2.01
N GLY A 13 3.31 -15.68 -2.05
CA GLY A 13 2.55 -15.13 -3.17
C GLY A 13 1.03 -15.29 -3.04
N ASP A 14 0.52 -15.84 -1.94
CA ASP A 14 -0.91 -15.98 -1.72
C ASP A 14 -1.55 -14.62 -1.43
N ILE A 15 -2.71 -14.37 -2.04
CA ILE A 15 -3.50 -13.16 -1.78
C ILE A 15 -4.28 -13.35 -0.48
N LEU A 16 -4.01 -12.47 0.48
CA LEU A 16 -4.70 -12.45 1.77
C LEU A 16 -5.93 -11.54 1.75
N ALA A 17 -5.84 -10.40 1.05
CA ALA A 17 -6.92 -9.44 0.92
C ALA A 17 -6.71 -8.53 -0.30
N THR A 18 -7.82 -7.95 -0.79
CA THR A 18 -7.81 -6.96 -1.87
C THR A 18 -8.76 -5.82 -1.53
N TYR A 19 -8.31 -4.60 -1.73
CA TYR A 19 -9.06 -3.38 -1.44
C TYR A 19 -8.97 -2.40 -2.61
N THR A 20 -10.03 -1.60 -2.78
CA THR A 20 -10.02 -0.46 -3.70
C THR A 20 -9.73 0.80 -2.91
N LEU A 21 -8.78 1.60 -3.39
CA LEU A 21 -8.45 2.92 -2.86
C LEU A 21 -9.07 3.97 -3.78
N ASP A 22 -10.16 4.58 -3.31
CA ASP A 22 -10.85 5.63 -4.06
C ASP A 22 -10.25 7.00 -3.76
N SER A 23 -10.26 7.88 -4.77
CA SER A 23 -9.73 9.23 -4.62
C SER A 23 -10.69 10.22 -3.96
N SER A 24 -11.92 9.81 -3.67
CA SER A 24 -13.00 10.66 -3.15
C SER A 24 -13.48 10.16 -1.80
N GLY A 25 -13.00 10.77 -0.71
CA GLY A 25 -13.47 10.46 0.63
C GLY A 25 -12.35 10.42 1.66
N ALA A 26 -12.66 9.84 2.81
CA ALA A 26 -11.66 9.56 3.83
C ALA A 26 -10.70 8.45 3.35
N PRO A 27 -9.42 8.47 3.77
CA PRO A 27 -8.49 7.37 3.51
C PRO A 27 -9.07 6.03 4.00
N LEU A 28 -8.84 4.95 3.24
CA LEU A 28 -9.14 3.60 3.70
C LEU A 28 -8.32 3.30 4.96
N GLN A 29 -8.91 2.63 5.95
CA GLN A 29 -8.19 2.17 7.13
C GLN A 29 -8.21 0.64 7.19
N ILE A 30 -7.04 0.03 7.39
CA ILE A 30 -6.89 -1.42 7.57
C ILE A 30 -5.94 -1.69 8.74
N GLU A 31 -6.07 -2.86 9.35
CA GLU A 31 -5.10 -3.35 10.33
C GLU A 31 -3.81 -3.80 9.66
N ALA A 32 -2.67 -3.56 10.32
CA ALA A 32 -1.40 -4.10 9.88
C ALA A 32 -1.41 -5.63 9.90
N VAL A 33 -0.98 -6.23 8.80
CA VAL A 33 -0.68 -7.65 8.69
C VAL A 33 0.83 -7.83 8.65
N ASN A 34 1.34 -8.67 9.55
CA ASN A 34 2.77 -8.91 9.68
C ASN A 34 3.33 -9.67 8.47
N ASN A 35 4.51 -9.26 7.99
CA ASN A 35 5.28 -9.96 6.96
C ASN A 35 4.52 -10.15 5.63
N VAL A 36 3.87 -9.08 5.15
CA VAL A 36 3.15 -9.05 3.86
C VAL A 36 3.73 -8.01 2.90
N TYR A 37 3.42 -8.18 1.64
CA TYR A 37 3.54 -7.16 0.61
C TYR A 37 2.21 -6.44 0.45
N TYR A 38 2.21 -5.12 0.68
CA TYR A 38 1.11 -4.22 0.34
C TYR A 38 1.34 -3.77 -1.10
N GLU A 39 0.83 -4.54 -2.06
CA GLU A 39 1.02 -4.30 -3.49
C GLU A 39 -0.02 -3.32 -4.04
N PHE A 40 0.44 -2.21 -4.59
CA PHE A 40 -0.39 -1.21 -5.25
C PHE A 40 -0.37 -1.42 -6.77
N ALA A 41 -1.54 -1.35 -7.39
CA ALA A 41 -1.68 -1.44 -8.84
C ALA A 41 -2.78 -0.49 -9.36
N GLU A 42 -2.47 0.22 -10.43
CA GLU A 42 -3.43 0.92 -11.27
C GLU A 42 -4.21 -0.06 -12.17
N ALA A 43 -5.23 0.42 -12.87
CA ALA A 43 -6.04 -0.40 -13.79
C ALA A 43 -5.22 -1.16 -14.87
N GLY A 44 -4.02 -0.68 -15.21
CA GLY A 44 -3.09 -1.34 -16.14
C GLY A 44 -2.18 -2.40 -15.50
N GLY A 45 -2.32 -2.68 -14.20
CA GLY A 45 -1.48 -3.62 -13.46
C GLY A 45 -0.12 -3.07 -13.02
N ARG A 46 0.25 -1.85 -13.44
CA ARG A 46 1.44 -1.13 -12.99
C ARG A 46 1.18 -0.48 -11.63
N GLY A 47 2.17 -0.46 -10.74
CA GLY A 47 2.11 0.32 -9.51
C GLY A 47 2.12 1.83 -9.76
N PRO A 48 1.44 2.63 -8.91
CA PRO A 48 1.40 4.09 -9.03
C PRO A 48 2.78 4.73 -9.04
N ALA A 49 2.93 5.84 -9.77
CA ALA A 49 4.23 6.50 -9.93
C ALA A 49 4.79 7.08 -8.62
N ALA A 50 3.92 7.61 -7.76
CA ALA A 50 4.31 8.22 -6.50
C ALA A 50 3.53 7.59 -5.34
N VAL A 51 4.20 6.73 -4.58
CA VAL A 51 3.70 6.22 -3.29
C VAL A 51 4.77 6.43 -2.23
N SER A 52 4.35 6.85 -1.05
CA SER A 52 5.21 6.98 0.12
C SER A 52 4.41 6.65 1.38
N GLY A 53 5.03 5.91 2.30
CA GLY A 53 4.51 5.75 3.65
C GLY A 53 5.16 6.75 4.59
N THR A 54 4.37 7.43 5.42
CA THR A 54 4.83 8.34 6.47
C THR A 54 4.30 7.85 7.81
N ARG A 55 5.18 7.72 8.81
CA ARG A 55 4.75 7.32 10.15
C ARG A 55 3.83 8.36 10.79
N SER A 56 2.79 7.88 11.47
CA SER A 56 1.92 8.69 12.32
C SER A 56 1.63 7.96 13.62
N GLY A 57 2.46 8.18 14.63
CA GLY A 57 2.41 7.41 15.87
C GLY A 57 2.77 5.94 15.61
N ASP A 58 1.83 5.04 15.89
CA ASP A 58 1.96 3.60 15.62
C ASP A 58 1.43 3.20 14.23
N ASP A 59 0.70 4.10 13.57
CA ASP A 59 0.13 3.89 12.24
C ASP A 59 1.10 4.28 11.12
N LEU A 60 0.86 3.74 9.93
CA LEU A 60 1.49 4.19 8.69
C LEU A 60 0.45 4.86 7.79
N VAL A 61 0.67 6.15 7.45
CA VAL A 61 -0.15 6.87 6.48
C VAL A 61 0.50 6.74 5.11
N VAL A 62 -0.23 6.16 4.15
CA VAL A 62 0.25 5.96 2.79
C VAL A 62 -0.38 7.01 1.87
N SER A 63 0.49 7.83 1.29
CA SER A 63 0.14 8.83 0.29
C SER A 63 0.40 8.27 -1.10
N ILE A 64 -0.57 8.42 -2.00
CA ILE A 64 -0.48 8.02 -3.42
C ILE A 64 -0.82 9.24 -4.26
N ASP A 65 0.07 9.63 -5.17
CA ASP A 65 -0.05 10.84 -6.01
C ASP A 65 -0.31 12.12 -5.19
N ASN A 66 0.34 12.22 -4.01
CA ASN A 66 0.20 13.30 -3.02
C ASN A 66 -1.13 13.36 -2.26
N ASP A 67 -1.99 12.36 -2.41
CA ASP A 67 -3.21 12.24 -1.61
C ASP A 67 -3.08 11.10 -0.59
N ASN A 68 -3.51 11.35 0.65
CA ASN A 68 -3.59 10.28 1.65
C ASN A 68 -4.73 9.33 1.27
N ARG A 69 -4.39 8.13 0.83
CA ARG A 69 -5.37 7.14 0.35
C ARG A 69 -5.59 6.01 1.34
N LEU A 70 -4.60 5.72 2.20
CA LEU A 70 -4.61 4.56 3.07
C LEU A 70 -3.95 4.88 4.42
N ILE A 71 -4.50 4.33 5.49
CA ILE A 71 -3.89 4.28 6.82
C ILE A 71 -3.81 2.81 7.21
N ILE A 72 -2.61 2.34 7.51
CA ILE A 72 -2.37 1.00 8.04
C ILE A 72 -2.17 1.14 9.54
N LYS A 73 -3.15 0.68 10.32
CA LYS A 73 -3.22 0.83 11.77
C LYS A 73 -2.20 -0.09 12.44
N ASP A 74 -1.56 0.42 13.49
CA ASP A 74 -0.59 -0.33 14.30
C ASP A 74 0.57 -0.95 13.49
N TYR A 75 0.94 -0.32 12.36
CA TYR A 75 1.99 -0.80 11.46
C TYR A 75 3.34 -1.01 12.15
N PHE A 76 3.71 -0.10 13.07
CA PHE A 76 5.00 -0.13 13.74
C PHE A 76 5.01 -0.99 15.02
N THR A 77 3.85 -1.46 15.48
CA THR A 77 3.68 -2.21 16.74
C THR A 77 3.14 -3.62 16.55
N ASN A 78 2.25 -3.84 15.58
CA ASN A 78 1.56 -5.12 15.33
C ASN A 78 2.12 -5.91 14.13
N GLY A 79 2.95 -5.29 13.30
CA GLY A 79 3.74 -6.00 12.29
C GLY A 79 3.92 -5.21 10.99
N GLN A 80 5.18 -5.08 10.58
CA GLN A 80 5.54 -4.35 9.36
C GLN A 80 5.42 -5.25 8.12
N GLY A 81 5.10 -4.63 7.00
CA GLY A 81 5.24 -5.24 5.67
C GLY A 81 6.13 -4.40 4.77
N ALA A 82 6.01 -4.59 3.46
CA ALA A 82 6.64 -3.71 2.49
C ALA A 82 5.57 -3.15 1.53
N LEU A 83 5.65 -1.85 1.28
CA LEU A 83 4.87 -1.20 0.23
C LEU A 83 5.53 -1.51 -1.11
N VAL A 84 4.82 -2.14 -2.04
CA VAL A 84 5.38 -2.56 -3.32
C VAL A 84 4.50 -2.18 -4.49
N GLY A 85 5.09 -2.02 -5.66
CA GLY A 85 4.39 -1.85 -6.92
C GLY A 85 5.08 -2.64 -8.03
N MET A 86 4.41 -2.77 -9.18
CA MET A 86 4.99 -3.40 -10.37
C MET A 86 5.34 -2.36 -11.43
N GLN A 87 6.54 -2.44 -12.00
CA GLN A 87 6.90 -1.66 -13.17
C GLN A 87 6.17 -2.19 -14.41
N ALA A 88 6.17 -1.41 -15.49
CA ALA A 88 5.52 -1.81 -16.74
C ALA A 88 6.15 -3.07 -17.38
N ASP A 89 7.40 -3.38 -17.03
CA ASP A 89 8.12 -4.59 -17.45
C ASP A 89 7.88 -5.79 -16.50
N GLY A 90 7.05 -5.62 -15.47
CA GLY A 90 6.75 -6.66 -14.47
C GLY A 90 7.77 -6.74 -13.31
N THR A 91 8.78 -5.88 -13.28
CA THR A 91 9.75 -5.84 -12.18
C THR A 91 9.12 -5.22 -10.93
N PRO A 92 9.15 -5.89 -9.76
CA PRO A 92 8.66 -5.29 -8.52
C PRO A 92 9.61 -4.19 -8.04
N TYR A 93 9.06 -3.17 -7.38
CA TYR A 93 9.83 -2.13 -6.71
C TYR A 93 9.20 -1.77 -5.36
N ILE A 94 10.05 -1.34 -4.43
CA ILE A 94 9.66 -1.01 -3.06
C ILE A 94 9.48 0.50 -2.96
N TYR A 95 8.35 0.92 -2.40
CA TYR A 95 8.10 2.32 -2.08
C TYR A 95 8.71 2.68 -0.72
N PRO A 96 9.23 3.91 -0.58
CA PRO A 96 9.84 4.34 0.66
C PRO A 96 8.82 4.45 1.79
N VAL A 97 9.24 4.03 2.98
CA VAL A 97 8.57 4.33 4.25
C VAL A 97 9.51 5.23 5.04
N VAL A 98 9.02 6.41 5.42
CA VAL A 98 9.75 7.40 6.21
C VAL A 98 9.16 7.50 7.62
N ASP A 99 10.05 7.66 8.60
CA ASP A 99 9.75 7.91 10.02
C ASP A 99 9.80 9.43 10.29
#